data_AF-A0A7Y6X6C9-F1
#
_entry.id   AF-A0A7Y6X6C9-F1
#
_cell.length_a   1.000
_cell.length_b   1.000
_cell.length_c   1.000
_cell.angle_alpha   90.00
_cell.angle_beta   90.00
_cell.angle_gamma   90.00
#
_symmetry.space_group_name_H-M   'P 1'
#
loop_
_entity.id
_entity.type
_entity.pdbx_description
1 polymer ?
#
loop_
_entity_poly.entity_id
_entity_poly.type
_entity_poly.pdbx_seq_one_letter_code
_entity_poly.pdbx_strand_id
1 'polypeptide(L)'
;MNTDFAAALSLPPEQVCNELGQYSCANKIHTVTLGGVEPYGSGLYEPLPASGVTSPIAVDRLALAACARRASMDIATPTTAVIFAGVALDASGRLASREGPEVRAAITTLYQRGLLREPTGAETTALVQLATDVESSGSPQPGRDWMTAACFVVLSSAESVFF
;
A
#
# COMPACT_ATOMS: atom_id res chain seq x y z
N MET A 1 -0.66 -10.60 7.89
CA MET A 1 -0.12 -9.54 7.00
C MET A 1 -0.66 -9.60 5.56
N ASN A 2 -0.48 -10.70 4.81
CA ASN A 2 -1.00 -10.78 3.42
C ASN A 2 -2.52 -10.63 3.36
N THR A 3 -3.22 -11.26 4.30
CA THR A 3 -4.68 -11.14 4.50
C THR A 3 -5.09 -9.72 4.85
N ASP A 4 -4.28 -9.02 5.63
CA ASP A 4 -4.62 -7.71 6.17
C ASP A 4 -4.48 -6.65 5.08
N PHE A 5 -3.39 -6.70 4.30
CA PHE A 5 -3.26 -5.86 3.09
C PHE A 5 -4.30 -6.20 2.02
N ALA A 6 -4.61 -7.49 1.82
CA ALA A 6 -5.69 -7.90 0.91
C ALA A 6 -7.04 -7.29 1.33
N ALA A 7 -7.38 -7.37 2.62
CA ALA A 7 -8.62 -6.81 3.16
C ALA A 7 -8.63 -5.28 3.10
N ALA A 8 -7.56 -4.63 3.59
CA ALA A 8 -7.43 -3.17 3.62
C ALA A 8 -7.55 -2.57 2.21
N LEU A 9 -6.97 -3.21 1.20
CA LEU A 9 -6.99 -2.70 -0.18
C LEU A 9 -8.09 -3.30 -1.06
N SER A 10 -8.92 -4.19 -0.50
CA SER A 10 -9.93 -4.94 -1.27
C SER A 10 -9.31 -5.58 -2.52
N LEU A 11 -8.19 -6.25 -2.29
CA LEU A 11 -7.47 -7.02 -3.30
C LEU A 11 -7.70 -8.51 -3.06
N PRO A 12 -7.83 -9.32 -4.11
CA PRO A 12 -7.69 -10.76 -3.96
C PRO A 12 -6.30 -11.10 -3.36
N PRO A 13 -6.18 -12.04 -2.40
CA PRO A 13 -4.91 -12.33 -1.73
C PRO A 13 -3.76 -12.72 -2.67
N GLU A 14 -4.09 -13.31 -3.82
CA GLU A 14 -3.15 -13.67 -4.88
C GLU A 14 -2.68 -12.47 -5.71
N GLN A 15 -3.28 -11.28 -5.55
CA GLN A 15 -2.90 -10.05 -6.26
C GLN A 15 -2.17 -9.04 -5.37
N VAL A 16 -1.97 -9.34 -4.08
CA VAL A 16 -1.25 -8.45 -3.15
C VAL A 16 0.19 -8.24 -3.61
N CYS A 17 0.93 -9.34 -3.84
CA CYS A 17 2.30 -9.28 -4.34
C CYS A 17 2.71 -10.62 -4.97
N ASN A 18 3.16 -10.56 -6.22
CA ASN A 18 3.80 -11.68 -6.91
C ASN A 18 5.17 -11.28 -7.46
N GLU A 19 6.21 -11.97 -7.01
CA GLU A 19 7.55 -11.87 -7.55
C GLU A 19 7.56 -12.50 -8.95
N LEU A 20 8.12 -11.76 -9.92
CA LEU A 20 8.12 -12.13 -11.35
C LEU A 20 6.71 -12.43 -11.92
N GLY A 21 5.65 -11.94 -11.26
CA GLY A 21 4.27 -12.19 -11.65
C GLY A 21 3.74 -13.60 -11.38
N GLN A 22 4.51 -14.46 -10.69
CA GLN A 22 4.15 -15.88 -10.52
C GLN A 22 4.22 -16.38 -9.07
N TYR A 23 5.15 -15.85 -8.27
CA TYR A 23 5.42 -16.39 -6.95
C TYR A 23 4.92 -15.46 -5.86
N SER A 24 4.00 -15.93 -5.02
CA SER A 24 3.52 -15.15 -3.88
C SER A 24 4.68 -14.62 -3.04
N CYS A 25 4.76 -13.29 -2.90
CA CYS A 25 5.81 -12.68 -2.07
C CYS A 25 5.64 -13.10 -0.62
N ALA A 26 4.41 -13.16 -0.11
CA ALA A 26 4.12 -13.50 1.28
C ALA A 26 4.29 -15.00 1.58
N ASN A 27 3.77 -15.86 0.70
CA ASN A 27 3.62 -17.30 0.97
C ASN A 27 4.69 -18.16 0.31
N LYS A 28 5.66 -17.55 -0.40
CA LYS A 28 6.79 -18.28 -0.97
C LYS A 28 8.12 -17.57 -0.79
N ILE A 29 8.21 -16.28 -1.14
CA ILE A 29 9.50 -15.58 -1.22
C ILE A 29 9.97 -15.07 0.14
N HIS A 30 9.07 -14.45 0.91
CA HIS A 30 9.36 -13.82 2.19
C HIS A 30 8.77 -14.57 3.38
N THR A 31 8.24 -15.78 3.19
CA THR A 31 7.47 -16.51 4.21
C THR A 31 8.18 -16.60 5.55
N VAL A 32 9.43 -17.08 5.59
CA VAL A 32 10.21 -17.16 6.83
C VAL A 32 10.52 -15.76 7.39
N THR A 33 10.86 -14.81 6.52
CA THR A 33 11.16 -13.42 6.92
C THR A 33 9.93 -12.72 7.53
N LEU A 34 8.73 -13.15 7.16
CA LEU A 34 7.45 -12.64 7.68
C LEU A 34 6.92 -13.48 8.85
N GLY A 35 7.74 -14.33 9.46
CA GLY A 35 7.36 -15.14 10.63
C GLY A 35 6.66 -16.46 10.31
N GLY A 36 6.60 -16.86 9.04
CA GLY A 36 6.13 -18.17 8.61
C GLY A 36 7.19 -19.27 8.77
N VAL A 37 6.81 -20.47 8.36
CA VAL A 37 7.66 -21.68 8.39
C VAL A 37 7.92 -22.16 6.96
N GLU A 38 9.01 -22.91 6.75
CA GLU A 38 9.31 -23.53 5.45
C GLU A 38 9.92 -24.92 5.61
N PRO A 39 9.08 -25.93 5.91
CA PRO A 39 9.55 -27.26 6.31
C PRO A 39 10.12 -28.08 5.14
N TYR A 40 9.66 -27.84 3.91
CA TYR A 40 10.01 -28.70 2.77
C TYR A 40 11.26 -28.21 2.02
N GLY A 41 11.43 -26.89 1.87
CA GLY A 41 12.64 -26.33 1.26
C GLY A 41 13.79 -26.13 2.25
N SER A 42 13.50 -25.57 3.42
CA SER A 42 14.52 -25.10 4.38
C SER A 42 14.61 -25.94 5.65
N GLY A 43 13.69 -26.89 5.87
CA GLY A 43 13.62 -27.66 7.11
C GLY A 43 13.23 -26.84 8.34
N LEU A 44 12.59 -25.67 8.14
CA LEU A 44 12.13 -24.80 9.22
C LEU A 44 10.70 -25.16 9.58
N TYR A 45 10.53 -25.90 10.68
CA TYR A 45 9.23 -26.39 11.15
C TYR A 45 8.56 -25.45 12.17
N GLU A 46 9.35 -24.56 12.79
CA GLU A 46 8.89 -23.58 13.76
C GLU A 46 9.30 -22.17 13.32
N PRO A 47 8.50 -21.14 13.63
CA PRO A 47 8.89 -19.75 13.40
C PRO A 47 10.17 -19.40 14.16
N LEU A 48 10.94 -18.45 13.62
CA LEU A 48 12.07 -17.89 14.34
C LEU A 48 11.60 -17.21 15.64
N PRO A 49 12.38 -17.28 16.73
CA PRO A 49 11.97 -16.73 18.03
C PRO A 49 11.88 -15.19 18.04
N ALA A 50 12.41 -14.53 17.01
CA ALA A 50 12.31 -13.10 16.81
C ALA A 50 12.23 -12.79 15.30
N SER A 51 11.60 -11.66 14.97
CA SER A 51 11.61 -11.12 13.61
C SER A 51 13.04 -10.83 13.15
N GLY A 52 13.35 -11.17 11.91
CA GLY A 52 14.66 -10.90 11.32
C GLY A 52 14.85 -9.41 11.04
N VAL A 53 16.11 -8.98 10.92
CA VAL A 53 16.46 -7.60 10.51
C VAL A 53 15.92 -7.23 9.12
N THR A 54 15.59 -8.23 8.31
CA THR A 54 14.98 -8.08 6.98
C THR A 54 13.45 -8.14 6.99
N SER A 55 12.81 -8.36 8.14
CA SER A 55 11.34 -8.39 8.22
C SER A 55 10.70 -7.06 7.78
N PRO A 56 11.17 -5.88 8.23
CA PRO A 56 10.58 -4.61 7.80
C PRO A 56 10.67 -4.39 6.28
N ILE A 57 11.81 -4.71 5.65
CA ILE A 57 11.94 -4.54 4.20
C ILE A 57 11.04 -5.50 3.41
N ALA A 58 10.75 -6.70 3.94
CA ALA A 58 9.77 -7.60 3.33
C ALA A 58 8.35 -7.04 3.44
N VAL A 59 8.00 -6.45 4.59
CA VAL A 59 6.71 -5.75 4.78
C VAL A 59 6.57 -4.62 3.76
N ASP A 60 7.58 -3.76 3.65
CA ASP A 60 7.58 -2.62 2.75
C ASP A 60 7.37 -3.05 1.29
N ARG A 61 8.01 -4.15 0.87
CA ARG A 61 7.81 -4.69 -0.48
C ARG A 61 6.38 -5.16 -0.72
N LEU A 62 5.77 -5.85 0.24
CA LEU A 62 4.37 -6.27 0.15
C LEU A 62 3.44 -5.06 0.08
N ALA A 63 3.63 -4.08 0.96
CA ALA A 63 2.82 -2.86 1.01
C ALA A 63 2.93 -2.07 -0.31
N LEU A 64 4.15 -1.85 -0.79
CA LEU A 64 4.40 -1.10 -2.02
C LEU A 64 3.78 -1.78 -3.24
N ALA A 65 3.94 -3.10 -3.37
CA ALA A 65 3.35 -3.86 -4.47
C ALA A 65 1.82 -3.81 -4.45
N ALA A 66 1.22 -4.00 -3.28
CA ALA A 66 -0.23 -4.00 -3.11
C ALA A 66 -0.83 -2.61 -3.37
N CYS A 67 -0.19 -1.56 -2.85
CA CYS A 67 -0.59 -0.16 -3.08
C CYS A 67 -0.51 0.22 -4.55
N ALA A 68 0.58 -0.15 -5.24
CA ALA A 68 0.72 0.10 -6.66
C ALA A 68 -0.37 -0.61 -7.47
N ARG A 69 -0.75 -1.84 -7.08
CA ARG A 69 -1.83 -2.60 -7.70
C ARG A 69 -3.18 -1.91 -7.50
N ARG A 70 -3.52 -1.55 -6.26
CA ARG A 70 -4.79 -0.88 -5.93
C ARG A 70 -4.93 0.46 -6.63
N ALA A 71 -3.89 1.30 -6.58
CA ALA A 71 -3.87 2.59 -7.27
C ALA A 71 -4.13 2.42 -8.77
N SER A 72 -3.46 1.44 -9.41
CA SER A 72 -3.65 1.17 -10.84
C SER A 72 -5.07 0.70 -11.16
N MET A 73 -5.70 -0.10 -10.29
CA MET A 73 -7.09 -0.54 -10.47
C MET A 73 -8.10 0.61 -10.29
N ASP A 74 -7.91 1.47 -9.29
CA ASP A 74 -8.78 2.63 -9.06
C ASP A 74 -8.70 3.64 -10.22
N ILE A 75 -7.49 3.89 -10.75
CA ILE A 75 -7.30 4.76 -11.91
C ILE A 75 -7.94 4.16 -13.17
N ALA A 76 -7.76 2.85 -13.39
CA ALA A 76 -8.27 2.19 -14.59
C ALA A 76 -9.79 2.06 -14.60
N THR A 77 -10.44 2.02 -13.44
CA THR A 77 -11.91 1.91 -13.34
C THR A 77 -12.45 2.80 -12.21
N PRO A 78 -12.50 4.13 -12.41
CA PRO A 78 -12.85 5.08 -11.36
C PRO A 78 -14.27 4.91 -10.79
N THR A 79 -15.20 4.38 -11.57
CA THR A 79 -16.59 4.14 -11.16
C THR A 79 -16.73 3.03 -10.11
N THR A 80 -15.75 2.14 -10.02
CA THR A 80 -15.68 1.05 -9.03
C THR A 80 -14.44 1.17 -8.15
N ALA A 81 -13.82 2.35 -8.11
CA ALA A 81 -12.65 2.59 -7.29
C ALA A 81 -13.00 2.42 -5.81
N VAL A 82 -12.08 1.83 -5.05
CA VAL A 82 -12.30 1.50 -3.63
C VAL A 82 -11.66 2.52 -2.71
N ILE A 83 -10.41 2.91 -2.99
CA ILE A 83 -9.64 3.81 -2.13
C ILE A 83 -9.66 5.22 -2.69
N PHE A 84 -9.38 5.36 -3.99
CA PHE A 84 -9.23 6.66 -4.65
C PHE A 84 -10.48 7.05 -5.45
N ALA A 85 -11.66 6.67 -4.95
CA ALA A 85 -12.93 7.01 -5.58
C ALA A 85 -13.11 8.54 -5.67
N GLY A 86 -13.48 9.02 -6.86
CA GLY A 86 -13.67 10.45 -7.13
C GLY A 86 -12.38 11.27 -7.29
N VAL A 87 -11.19 10.70 -7.01
CA VAL A 87 -9.92 11.40 -7.22
C VAL A 87 -9.63 11.48 -8.72
N ALA A 88 -9.86 12.65 -9.31
CA ALA A 88 -9.62 12.90 -10.72
C ALA A 88 -8.17 13.26 -11.00
N LEU A 89 -7.67 12.82 -12.16
CA LEU A 89 -6.38 13.24 -12.71
C LEU A 89 -6.59 14.26 -13.83
N ASP A 90 -5.70 15.25 -13.93
CA ASP A 90 -5.68 16.21 -15.03
C ASP A 90 -5.03 15.61 -16.30
N ALA A 91 -4.99 16.39 -17.39
CA ALA A 91 -4.40 15.95 -18.65
C ALA A 91 -2.89 15.65 -18.57
N SER A 92 -2.20 16.12 -17.52
CA SER A 92 -0.78 15.86 -17.26
C SER A 92 -0.58 14.70 -16.27
N GLY A 93 -1.65 13.99 -15.89
CA GLY A 93 -1.60 12.88 -14.93
C GLY A 93 -1.40 13.31 -13.47
N ARG A 94 -1.60 14.60 -13.14
CA ARG A 94 -1.53 15.13 -11.76
C ARG A 94 -2.90 15.05 -11.10
N LEU A 95 -2.96 15.21 -9.79
CA LEU A 95 -4.25 15.36 -9.11
C LEU A 95 -4.94 16.64 -9.59
N ALA A 96 -6.18 16.54 -10.07
CA ALA A 96 -6.92 17.70 -10.57
C ALA A 96 -7.23 18.72 -9.45
N SER A 97 -7.37 18.25 -8.21
CA SER A 97 -7.57 19.10 -7.03
C SER A 97 -6.85 18.48 -5.82
N ARG A 98 -5.59 18.90 -5.58
CA ARG A 98 -4.75 18.34 -4.51
C ARG A 98 -5.34 18.51 -3.11
N GLU A 99 -5.99 19.64 -2.86
CA GLU A 99 -6.61 19.94 -1.55
C GLU A 99 -8.10 19.62 -1.51
N GLY A 100 -8.63 19.07 -2.61
CA GLY A 100 -10.04 18.79 -2.80
C GLY A 100 -10.61 17.77 -1.81
N PRO A 101 -11.94 17.79 -1.62
CA PRO A 101 -12.60 16.87 -0.69
C PRO A 101 -12.38 15.40 -1.05
N GLU A 102 -12.22 15.06 -2.32
CA GLU A 102 -11.99 13.69 -2.80
C GLU A 102 -10.62 13.16 -2.38
N VAL A 103 -9.57 14.00 -2.44
CA VAL A 103 -8.23 13.62 -1.96
C VAL A 103 -8.24 13.39 -0.46
N ARG A 104 -8.92 14.26 0.30
CA ARG A 104 -9.08 14.11 1.76
C ARG A 104 -9.88 12.87 2.11
N ALA A 105 -10.94 12.57 1.37
CA ALA A 105 -11.74 11.36 1.54
C ALA A 105 -10.94 10.08 1.26
N ALA A 106 -10.07 10.09 0.23
CA ALA A 106 -9.17 8.98 -0.05
C ALA A 106 -8.15 8.77 1.08
N ILE A 107 -7.59 9.85 1.64
CA ILE A 107 -6.70 9.78 2.82
C ILE A 107 -7.45 9.19 4.01
N THR A 108 -8.65 9.71 4.33
CA THR A 108 -9.50 9.13 5.40
C THR A 108 -9.77 7.65 5.15
N THR A 109 -10.09 7.25 3.92
CA THR A 109 -10.33 5.85 3.56
C THR A 109 -9.11 4.97 3.80
N LEU A 110 -7.91 5.42 3.44
CA LEU A 110 -6.66 4.71 3.73
C LEU A 110 -6.47 4.48 5.23
N TYR A 111 -6.67 5.52 6.04
CA TYR A 111 -6.53 5.44 7.50
C TYR A 111 -7.59 4.55 8.15
N GLN A 112 -8.86 4.68 7.74
CA GLN A 112 -9.94 3.87 8.27
C GLN A 112 -9.78 2.38 7.90
N ARG A 113 -9.29 2.08 6.69
CA ARG A 113 -9.13 0.69 6.23
C ARG A 113 -7.81 0.05 6.68
N GLY A 114 -6.74 0.82 6.73
CA GLY A 114 -5.41 0.34 7.11
C GLY A 114 -5.15 0.37 8.62
N LEU A 115 -5.60 1.43 9.30
CA LEU A 115 -5.28 1.69 10.72
C LEU A 115 -6.53 1.73 11.62
N LEU A 116 -7.73 1.52 11.06
CA LEU A 116 -9.00 1.51 11.80
C LEU A 116 -9.26 2.79 12.62
N ARG A 117 -8.77 3.94 12.14
CA ARG A 117 -8.94 5.26 12.78
C ARG A 117 -9.05 6.38 11.77
N GLU A 118 -9.38 7.58 12.26
CA GLU A 118 -9.29 8.80 11.47
C GLU A 118 -7.84 9.28 11.34
N PRO A 119 -7.46 9.90 10.21
CA PRO A 119 -6.21 10.64 10.11
C PRO A 119 -6.28 11.88 11.00
N THR A 120 -5.17 12.21 11.64
CA THR A 120 -5.01 13.51 12.28
C THR A 120 -4.92 14.62 11.24
N GLY A 121 -5.09 15.88 11.67
CA GLY A 121 -4.91 17.03 10.79
C GLY A 121 -3.49 17.14 10.21
N ALA A 122 -2.48 16.75 11.00
CA ALA A 122 -1.09 16.75 10.57
C ALA A 122 -0.83 15.68 9.49
N GLU A 123 -1.36 14.47 9.67
CA GLU A 123 -1.27 13.37 8.69
C GLU A 123 -1.95 13.73 7.38
N THR A 124 -3.16 14.29 7.46
CA THR A 124 -3.89 14.76 6.27
C THR A 124 -3.10 15.83 5.53
N THR A 125 -2.53 16.80 6.27
CA THR A 125 -1.71 17.87 5.68
C THR A 125 -0.46 17.33 5.02
N ALA A 126 0.23 16.38 5.66
CA ALA A 126 1.44 15.75 5.12
C ALA A 126 1.14 14.98 3.82
N LEU A 127 0.06 14.21 3.77
CA LEU A 127 -0.31 13.45 2.57
C LEU A 127 -0.84 14.34 1.43
N VAL A 128 -1.46 15.48 1.74
CA VAL A 128 -1.78 16.49 0.73
C VAL A 128 -0.50 17.14 0.18
N GLN A 129 0.44 17.50 1.07
CA GLN A 129 1.74 18.08 0.67
C GLN A 129 2.57 17.11 -0.18
N LEU A 130 2.50 15.80 0.11
CA LEU A 130 3.17 14.76 -0.66
C LEU A 130 2.85 14.83 -2.17
N ALA A 131 1.66 15.27 -2.56
CA ALA A 131 1.32 15.44 -3.98
C ALA A 131 2.23 16.47 -4.66
N THR A 132 2.54 17.58 -3.98
CA THR A 132 3.48 18.60 -4.46
C THR A 132 4.90 18.04 -4.55
N ASP A 133 5.31 17.26 -3.54
CA ASP A 133 6.65 16.68 -3.49
C ASP A 133 6.86 15.68 -4.64
N VAL A 134 5.87 14.81 -4.89
CA VAL A 134 5.87 13.85 -6.01
C VAL A 134 5.92 14.58 -7.34
N GLU A 135 5.16 15.66 -7.53
CA GLU A 135 5.24 16.45 -8.76
C GLU A 135 6.61 17.11 -8.95
N SER A 136 7.23 17.58 -7.87
CA SER A 136 8.58 18.17 -7.93
C SER A 136 9.69 17.16 -8.23
N SER A 137 9.44 15.86 -8.03
CA SER A 137 10.40 14.79 -8.32
C SER A 137 10.63 14.55 -9.81
N GLY A 138 9.78 15.13 -10.68
CA GLY A 138 9.83 14.89 -12.13
C GLY A 138 9.17 13.57 -12.56
N SER A 139 8.32 12.97 -11.72
CA SER A 139 7.56 11.77 -12.07
C SER A 139 6.76 11.96 -13.37
N PRO A 140 6.76 10.96 -14.27
CA PRO A 140 5.91 10.97 -15.46
C PRO A 140 4.43 10.66 -15.17
N GLN A 141 4.11 10.18 -13.96
CA GLN A 141 2.75 9.79 -13.54
C GLN A 141 2.45 10.26 -12.11
N PRO A 142 2.53 11.58 -11.84
CA PRO A 142 2.57 12.11 -10.49
C PRO A 142 1.33 11.77 -9.64
N GLY A 143 0.14 11.72 -10.24
CA GLY A 143 -1.08 11.32 -9.54
C GLY A 143 -1.07 9.85 -9.12
N ARG A 144 -0.61 8.95 -10.00
CA ARG A 144 -0.47 7.51 -9.67
C ARG A 144 0.58 7.29 -8.60
N ASP A 145 1.69 8.00 -8.69
CA ASP A 145 2.79 7.89 -7.74
C ASP A 145 2.39 8.43 -6.37
N TRP A 146 1.63 9.54 -6.32
CA TRP A 146 1.02 10.00 -5.09
C TRP A 146 0.07 8.97 -4.48
N MET A 147 -0.86 8.40 -5.27
CA MET A 147 -1.79 7.37 -4.78
C MET A 147 -1.04 6.17 -4.19
N THR A 148 0.01 5.73 -4.89
CA THR A 148 0.87 4.62 -4.45
C THR A 148 1.61 4.98 -3.16
N ALA A 149 2.24 6.15 -3.11
CA ALA A 149 3.04 6.60 -1.97
C ALA A 149 2.18 6.87 -0.73
N ALA A 150 1.02 7.52 -0.88
CA ALA A 150 0.09 7.78 0.22
C ALA A 150 -0.42 6.47 0.83
N CYS A 151 -0.80 5.50 -0.01
CA CYS A 151 -1.17 4.16 0.44
C CYS A 151 0.00 3.46 1.15
N PHE A 152 1.20 3.52 0.57
CA PHE A 152 2.38 2.87 1.09
C PHE A 152 2.74 3.39 2.49
N VAL A 153 2.80 4.71 2.66
CA VAL A 153 3.12 5.34 3.96
C VAL A 153 2.16 4.90 5.07
N VAL A 154 0.87 4.75 4.76
CA VAL A 154 -0.12 4.30 5.74
C VAL A 154 0.06 2.81 6.08
N LEU A 155 0.17 1.94 5.07
CA LEU A 155 0.24 0.49 5.26
C LEU A 155 1.63 -0.04 5.67
N SER A 156 2.70 0.72 5.45
CA SER A 156 4.04 0.38 5.93
C SER A 156 4.36 1.00 7.29
N SER A 157 3.42 1.77 7.86
CA SER A 157 3.60 2.33 9.20
C SER A 157 3.65 1.23 10.26
N ALA A 158 4.38 1.45 11.35
CA ALA A 158 4.47 0.48 12.45
C ALA A 158 3.08 0.11 12.99
N GLU A 159 2.15 1.08 13.05
CA GLU A 159 0.76 0.82 13.46
C GLU A 159 0.09 -0.23 12.58
N SER A 160 0.30 -0.20 11.26
CA SER A 160 -0.30 -1.18 10.35
C SER A 160 0.31 -2.59 10.45
N VAL A 161 1.51 -2.72 11.04
CA VAL A 161 2.26 -4.00 11.09
C VAL A 161 2.01 -4.74 12.40
N PHE A 162 1.67 -4.01 13.47
CA PHE A 162 1.46 -4.56 14.80
C PHE A 162 -0.02 -4.66 15.22
N PHE A 163 -0.95 -4.12 14.42
CA PHE A 163 -2.40 -4.34 14.53
C PHE A 163 -2.87 -5.41 13.55
#